data_AF-A0A6J3CQX4-F1
#
_entry.id   AF-A0A6J3CQX4-F1
#
_cell.length_a   1.000
_cell.length_b   1.000
_cell.length_c   1.000
_cell.angle_alpha   90.00
_cell.angle_beta   90.00
_cell.angle_gamma   90.00
#
_symmetry.space_group_name_H-M   'P 1'
#
loop_
_entity.id
_entity.type
_entity.pdbx_description
1 polymer ?
#
loop_
_entity_poly.entity_id
_entity_poly.type
_entity_poly.pdbx_seq_one_letter_code
_entity_poly.pdbx_strand_id
1 'polypeptide(L)'
;MEAHGEKGEEGAGLRITAQLLKASSGQFALDSILLLRLRGRGIADLGCLGDCAHLEWLDLSGNAISQLGPLAGLKQLAVLNLSRNRVSSLEPLGSCESLQSLNLAGNLVSSLQQLRCLAGLRRLESLRLRDPLGQLSNPVCAAAAAYRAALAEALPGLKAIDGERVSGRGSELFQLCRDLDGSPGAGPGPAPPRAAQPWVQASFWEPPPPRRSSIIEEAYKQFGEALQECRELSRRADDTIAQAERALSVRADPGSFVF
;
A
#
# COMPACT_ATOMS: atom_id res chain seq x y z
N MET A 1 20.16 -28.23 -32.46
CA MET A 1 18.77 -28.59 -32.14
C MET A 1 18.73 -28.82 -30.64
N GLU A 2 18.46 -27.74 -29.91
CA GLU A 2 18.52 -27.67 -28.46
C GLU A 2 17.23 -28.19 -27.82
N ALA A 3 17.45 -28.94 -26.74
CA ALA A 3 16.62 -29.10 -25.55
C ALA A 3 15.10 -28.97 -25.68
N HIS A 4 14.43 -30.13 -25.72
CA HIS A 4 13.07 -30.23 -25.20
C HIS A 4 13.10 -30.43 -23.67
N GLY A 5 12.79 -29.33 -22.98
CA GLY A 5 11.68 -29.29 -22.05
C GLY A 5 11.83 -30.17 -20.83
N GLU A 6 12.39 -29.59 -19.78
CA GLU A 6 12.34 -30.01 -18.39
C GLU A 6 10.98 -30.62 -18.04
N LYS A 7 11.00 -31.87 -17.58
CA LYS A 7 9.88 -32.49 -16.89
C LYS A 7 9.61 -31.68 -15.61
N GLY A 8 8.41 -31.15 -15.49
CA GLY A 8 7.95 -30.44 -14.31
C GLY A 8 8.10 -31.29 -13.04
N GLU A 9 8.84 -30.77 -12.08
CA GLU A 9 8.78 -31.18 -10.68
C GLU A 9 7.45 -30.69 -10.07
N GLU A 10 6.34 -31.30 -10.46
CA GLU A 10 5.12 -31.24 -9.65
C GLU A 10 5.28 -32.24 -8.50
N GLY A 11 5.53 -31.78 -7.27
CA GLY A 11 5.35 -32.69 -6.13
C GLY A 11 5.81 -32.27 -4.74
N ALA A 12 6.76 -31.37 -4.58
CA ALA A 12 7.26 -31.01 -3.25
C ALA A 12 6.89 -29.56 -2.89
N GLY A 13 5.64 -29.36 -2.47
CA GLY A 13 5.24 -28.09 -1.88
C GLY A 13 6.12 -27.78 -0.66
N LEU A 14 6.53 -26.52 -0.50
CA LEU A 14 7.49 -26.13 0.52
C LEU A 14 6.89 -26.31 1.92
N ARG A 15 7.65 -26.90 2.84
CA ARG A 15 7.28 -27.04 4.26
C ARG A 15 7.90 -25.92 5.09
N ILE A 16 7.11 -25.30 5.96
CA ILE A 16 7.61 -24.31 6.92
C ILE A 16 8.49 -25.00 7.96
N THR A 17 9.72 -24.51 8.09
CA THR A 17 10.70 -24.94 9.10
C THR A 17 11.10 -23.78 9.99
N ALA A 18 11.62 -24.08 11.19
CA ALA A 18 12.07 -23.04 12.12
C ALA A 18 13.16 -22.15 11.51
N GLN A 19 14.04 -22.71 10.67
CA GLN A 19 15.06 -21.94 9.96
C GLN A 19 14.45 -20.93 8.99
N LEU A 20 13.43 -21.35 8.22
CA LEU A 20 12.72 -20.46 7.30
C LEU A 20 12.03 -19.34 8.06
N LEU A 21 11.36 -19.66 9.17
CA LEU A 21 10.69 -18.66 10.02
C LEU A 21 11.68 -17.62 10.51
N LYS A 22 12.79 -18.06 11.12
CA LYS A 22 13.84 -17.17 11.64
C LYS A 22 14.49 -16.32 10.53
N ALA A 23 14.76 -16.90 9.36
CA ALA A 23 15.33 -16.15 8.24
C ALA A 23 14.34 -15.11 7.68
N SER A 24 13.05 -15.40 7.70
CA SER A 24 12.01 -14.49 7.19
C SER A 24 11.61 -13.38 8.17
N SER A 25 11.64 -13.65 9.48
CA SER A 25 11.31 -12.67 10.53
C SER A 25 12.53 -11.89 11.02
N GLY A 26 13.74 -12.40 10.81
CA GLY A 26 14.97 -11.84 11.36
C GLY A 26 15.14 -12.11 12.86
N GLN A 27 14.30 -12.96 13.46
CA GLN A 27 14.30 -13.21 14.89
C GLN A 27 14.92 -14.55 15.26
N PHE A 28 15.50 -14.61 16.47
CA PHE A 28 16.22 -15.79 16.95
C PHE A 28 15.31 -16.85 17.60
N ALA A 29 14.20 -16.41 18.21
CA ALA A 29 13.20 -17.26 18.86
C ALA A 29 11.87 -17.21 18.11
N LEU A 30 11.13 -18.32 18.09
CA LEU A 30 9.82 -18.40 17.43
C LEU A 30 8.75 -17.61 18.20
N ASP A 31 8.88 -17.56 19.53
CA ASP A 31 7.96 -16.85 20.43
C ASP A 31 7.99 -15.33 20.24
N SER A 32 9.07 -14.78 19.69
CA SER A 32 9.16 -13.33 19.47
C SER A 32 8.42 -12.88 18.21
N ILE A 33 7.99 -13.82 17.35
CA ILE A 33 7.51 -13.50 15.99
C ILE A 33 6.07 -13.01 16.09
N LEU A 34 5.88 -11.71 15.92
CA LEU A 34 4.56 -11.06 15.91
C LEU A 34 3.97 -10.95 14.50
N LEU A 35 4.82 -10.74 13.50
CA LEU A 35 4.43 -10.51 12.11
C LEU A 35 5.22 -11.41 11.18
N LEU A 36 4.50 -12.08 10.28
CA LEU A 36 5.11 -12.99 9.32
C LEU A 36 4.49 -12.83 7.91
N ARG A 37 5.36 -12.61 6.91
CA ARG A 37 5.00 -12.48 5.49
C ARG A 37 5.65 -13.59 4.67
N LEU A 38 4.86 -14.57 4.26
CA LEU A 38 5.28 -15.73 3.48
C LEU A 38 4.45 -15.87 2.19
N ARG A 39 4.20 -14.75 1.51
CA ARG A 39 3.44 -14.70 0.26
C ARG A 39 4.20 -15.36 -0.89
N GLY A 40 3.52 -16.16 -1.72
CA GLY A 40 4.04 -16.58 -3.02
C GLY A 40 5.19 -17.58 -2.99
N ARG A 41 5.35 -18.36 -1.91
CA ARG A 41 6.53 -19.22 -1.69
C ARG A 41 6.30 -20.69 -2.04
N GLY A 42 5.15 -21.04 -2.62
CA GLY A 42 4.80 -22.43 -2.93
C GLY A 42 4.64 -23.31 -1.69
N ILE A 43 4.29 -22.72 -0.54
CA ILE A 43 4.12 -23.45 0.72
C ILE A 43 2.90 -24.36 0.62
N ALA A 44 3.04 -25.64 0.95
CA ALA A 44 1.92 -26.57 1.07
C ALA A 44 1.71 -27.08 2.49
N ASP A 45 2.77 -27.07 3.30
CA ASP A 45 2.78 -27.61 4.66
C ASP A 45 3.23 -26.54 5.67
N LEU A 46 2.36 -26.28 6.64
CA LEU A 46 2.57 -25.25 7.66
C LEU A 46 3.54 -25.68 8.76
N GLY A 47 3.92 -26.96 8.85
CA GLY A 47 4.99 -27.45 9.72
C GLY A 47 4.93 -26.92 11.16
N CYS A 48 6.01 -26.27 11.60
CA CYS A 48 6.16 -25.72 12.95
C CYS A 48 5.57 -24.31 13.13
N LEU A 49 4.71 -23.85 12.22
CA LEU A 49 4.12 -22.50 12.33
C LEU A 49 3.28 -22.32 13.60
N GLY A 50 2.68 -23.41 14.10
CA GLY A 50 1.90 -23.39 15.34
C GLY A 50 2.71 -23.08 16.61
N ASP A 51 4.04 -23.17 16.55
CA ASP A 51 4.92 -22.88 17.68
C ASP A 51 5.12 -21.36 17.89
N CYS A 52 4.70 -20.52 16.94
CA CYS A 52 4.77 -19.05 17.06
C CYS A 52 3.62 -18.51 17.92
N ALA A 53 3.65 -18.77 19.23
CA ALA A 53 2.53 -18.50 20.15
C ALA A 53 2.06 -17.03 20.20
N HIS A 54 2.94 -16.08 19.90
CA HIS A 54 2.65 -14.64 19.91
C HIS A 54 2.37 -14.06 18.52
N LEU A 55 2.20 -14.87 17.48
CA LEU A 55 1.96 -14.37 16.14
C LEU A 55 0.60 -13.67 16.05
N GLU A 56 0.61 -12.39 15.68
CA GLU A 56 -0.58 -11.53 15.55
C GLU A 56 -0.98 -11.32 14.10
N TRP A 57 -0.01 -11.26 13.19
CA TRP A 57 -0.24 -10.95 11.78
C TRP A 57 0.46 -11.96 10.87
N LEU A 58 -0.31 -12.61 10.01
CA LEU A 58 0.17 -13.67 9.12
C LEU A 58 -0.36 -13.51 7.70
N ASP A 59 0.56 -13.39 6.73
CA ASP A 59 0.24 -13.43 5.31
C ASP A 59 0.86 -14.66 4.64
N LEU A 60 -0.02 -15.57 4.24
CA LEU A 60 0.27 -16.81 3.53
C LEU A 60 -0.36 -16.80 2.13
N SER A 61 -0.63 -15.62 1.56
CA SER A 61 -1.31 -15.53 0.27
C SER A 61 -0.48 -16.10 -0.90
N GLY A 62 -1.15 -16.68 -1.90
CA GLY A 62 -0.49 -17.19 -3.10
C GLY A 62 0.40 -18.42 -2.86
N ASN A 63 -0.05 -19.33 -2.01
CA ASN A 63 0.63 -20.59 -1.72
C ASN A 63 -0.24 -21.79 -2.17
N ALA A 64 0.16 -23.00 -1.81
CA ALA A 64 -0.54 -24.25 -2.13
C ALA A 64 -1.14 -24.92 -0.87
N ILE A 65 -1.48 -24.14 0.15
CA ILE A 65 -1.94 -24.64 1.46
C ILE A 65 -3.34 -25.23 1.33
N SER A 66 -3.53 -26.44 1.85
CA SER A 66 -4.82 -27.12 1.93
C SER A 66 -5.23 -27.45 3.37
N GLN A 67 -4.26 -27.71 4.25
CA GLN A 67 -4.47 -28.08 5.65
C GLN A 67 -4.04 -26.94 6.58
N LEU A 68 -4.91 -26.60 7.53
CA LEU A 68 -4.70 -25.49 8.47
C LEU A 68 -4.35 -25.94 9.90
N GLY A 69 -4.13 -27.23 10.12
CA GLY A 69 -3.93 -27.82 11.47
C GLY A 69 -2.98 -27.03 12.38
N PRO A 70 -1.77 -26.65 11.92
CA PRO A 70 -0.84 -25.88 12.73
C PRO A 70 -1.33 -24.49 13.15
N LEU A 71 -2.34 -23.90 12.50
CA LEU A 71 -2.89 -22.60 12.89
C LEU A 71 -3.73 -22.67 14.18
N ALA A 72 -4.20 -23.85 14.58
CA ALA A 72 -5.05 -24.00 15.77
C ALA A 72 -4.38 -23.54 17.07
N GLY A 73 -3.05 -23.57 17.14
CA GLY A 73 -2.25 -23.10 18.29
C GLY A 73 -2.09 -21.58 18.37
N LEU A 74 -2.41 -20.83 17.31
CA LEU A 74 -2.14 -19.39 17.21
C LEU A 74 -3.25 -18.55 17.85
N LYS A 75 -3.32 -18.57 19.18
CA LYS A 75 -4.36 -17.91 19.98
C LYS A 75 -4.34 -16.38 19.91
N GLN A 76 -3.18 -15.78 19.60
CA GLN A 76 -3.02 -14.32 19.48
C GLN A 76 -3.21 -13.80 18.05
N LEU A 77 -3.46 -14.69 17.07
CA LEU A 77 -3.57 -14.29 15.68
C LEU A 77 -4.78 -13.38 15.46
N ALA A 78 -4.51 -12.14 15.06
CA ALA A 78 -5.53 -11.11 14.83
C ALA A 78 -5.84 -10.96 13.33
N VAL A 79 -4.84 -11.10 12.47
CA VAL A 79 -4.98 -10.91 11.02
C VAL A 79 -4.38 -12.10 10.27
N LEU A 80 -5.20 -12.74 9.45
CA LEU A 80 -4.81 -13.87 8.62
C LEU A 80 -5.20 -13.66 7.16
N ASN A 81 -4.20 -13.67 6.27
CA ASN A 81 -4.41 -13.69 4.83
C ASN A 81 -4.03 -15.06 4.25
N LEU A 82 -5.04 -15.81 3.80
CA LEU A 82 -4.93 -17.10 3.12
C LEU A 82 -5.42 -17.01 1.67
N SER A 83 -5.55 -15.82 1.08
CA SER A 83 -6.02 -15.68 -0.30
C SER A 83 -5.13 -16.44 -1.31
N ARG A 84 -5.71 -16.94 -2.41
CA ARG A 84 -5.01 -17.74 -3.43
C ARG A 84 -4.31 -18.96 -2.82
N ASN A 85 -5.08 -19.85 -2.20
CA ASN A 85 -4.64 -21.14 -1.67
C ASN A 85 -5.63 -22.23 -2.10
N ARG A 86 -5.53 -23.43 -1.50
CA ARG A 86 -6.37 -24.60 -1.80
C ARG A 86 -7.16 -25.05 -0.56
N VAL A 87 -7.54 -24.10 0.30
CA VAL A 87 -8.21 -24.38 1.57
C VAL A 87 -9.68 -24.71 1.32
N SER A 88 -10.15 -25.84 1.84
CA SER A 88 -11.56 -26.25 1.80
C SER A 88 -12.17 -26.42 3.19
N SER A 89 -11.38 -26.79 4.20
CA SER A 89 -11.80 -26.88 5.60
C SER A 89 -11.19 -25.77 6.44
N LEU A 90 -11.99 -25.20 7.34
CA LEU A 90 -11.62 -24.08 8.21
C LEU A 90 -11.66 -24.45 9.70
N GLU A 91 -11.95 -25.72 10.03
CA GLU A 91 -12.09 -26.17 11.42
C GLU A 91 -10.96 -25.72 12.36
N PRO A 92 -9.66 -25.77 11.96
CA PRO A 92 -8.58 -25.33 12.83
C PRO A 92 -8.66 -23.85 13.25
N LEU A 93 -9.28 -23.00 12.42
CA LEU A 93 -9.41 -21.56 12.71
C LEU A 93 -10.42 -21.27 13.82
N GLY A 94 -11.31 -22.21 14.16
CA GLY A 94 -12.24 -22.04 15.27
C GLY A 94 -11.55 -21.86 16.63
N SER A 95 -10.27 -22.24 16.74
CA SER A 95 -9.46 -22.06 17.94
C SER A 95 -8.76 -20.70 18.03
N CYS A 96 -8.73 -19.91 16.96
CA CYS A 96 -8.05 -18.60 16.88
C CYS A 96 -8.92 -17.47 17.47
N GLU A 97 -9.12 -17.48 18.79
CA GLU A 97 -10.08 -16.60 19.50
C GLU A 97 -9.85 -15.08 19.30
N SER A 98 -8.62 -14.68 19.00
CA SER A 98 -8.26 -13.27 18.76
C SER A 98 -8.45 -12.81 17.32
N LEU A 99 -8.88 -13.68 16.41
CA LEU A 99 -8.95 -13.38 14.98
C LEU A 99 -9.99 -12.29 14.69
N GLN A 100 -9.54 -11.22 14.05
CA GLN A 100 -10.34 -10.03 13.70
C GLN A 100 -10.57 -9.90 12.20
N SER A 101 -9.58 -10.29 11.39
CA SER A 101 -9.62 -10.15 9.95
C SER A 101 -9.14 -11.43 9.27
N LEU A 102 -9.99 -12.01 8.43
CA LEU A 102 -9.72 -13.23 7.70
C LEU A 102 -9.97 -13.02 6.20
N ASN A 103 -8.94 -13.23 5.39
CA ASN A 103 -9.05 -13.23 3.94
C ASN A 103 -8.85 -14.65 3.37
N LEU A 104 -9.91 -15.20 2.79
CA LEU A 104 -9.98 -16.51 2.15
C LEU A 104 -10.25 -16.40 0.63
N ALA A 105 -10.17 -15.22 0.01
CA ALA A 105 -10.50 -15.05 -1.40
C ALA A 105 -9.67 -15.98 -2.32
N GLY A 106 -10.34 -16.72 -3.22
CA GLY A 106 -9.66 -17.64 -4.14
C GLY A 106 -9.18 -18.92 -3.45
N ASN A 107 -10.09 -19.57 -2.73
CA ASN A 107 -9.93 -20.88 -2.11
C ASN A 107 -11.07 -21.81 -2.57
N LEU A 108 -11.23 -22.96 -1.90
CA LEU A 108 -12.14 -24.04 -2.27
C LEU A 108 -13.30 -24.21 -1.28
N VAL A 109 -13.72 -23.13 -0.60
CA VAL A 109 -14.87 -23.15 0.32
C VAL A 109 -16.16 -23.22 -0.50
N SER A 110 -16.89 -24.32 -0.35
CA SER A 110 -18.02 -24.65 -1.22
C SER A 110 -19.38 -24.47 -0.57
N SER A 111 -19.45 -24.43 0.76
CA SER A 111 -20.73 -24.30 1.48
C SER A 111 -20.62 -23.42 2.72
N LEU A 112 -21.75 -22.81 3.11
CA LEU A 112 -21.86 -22.04 4.36
C LEU A 112 -21.67 -22.90 5.61
N GLN A 113 -21.91 -24.21 5.50
CA GLN A 113 -21.69 -25.17 6.59
C GLN A 113 -20.23 -25.16 7.06
N GLN A 114 -19.28 -25.05 6.12
CA GLN A 114 -17.84 -25.01 6.41
C GLN A 114 -17.43 -23.75 7.18
N LEU A 115 -18.24 -22.69 7.14
CA LEU A 115 -17.98 -21.42 7.83
C LEU A 115 -18.54 -21.40 9.26
N ARG A 116 -19.31 -22.41 9.67
CA ARG A 116 -19.90 -22.48 11.02
C ARG A 116 -18.84 -22.52 12.13
N CYS A 117 -17.67 -23.08 11.85
CA CYS A 117 -16.54 -23.07 12.80
C CYS A 117 -16.10 -21.63 13.18
N LEU A 118 -16.35 -20.64 12.32
CA LEU A 118 -16.02 -19.23 12.58
C LEU A 118 -17.06 -18.53 13.47
N ALA A 119 -18.24 -19.14 13.70
CA ALA A 119 -19.30 -18.53 14.51
C ALA A 119 -18.91 -18.36 15.99
N GLY A 120 -17.95 -19.16 16.47
CA GLY A 120 -17.39 -19.01 17.82
C GLY A 120 -16.46 -17.80 17.98
N LEU A 121 -15.99 -17.19 16.87
CA LEU A 121 -14.99 -16.13 16.88
C LEU A 121 -15.63 -14.76 17.13
N ARG A 122 -15.77 -14.39 18.40
CA ARG A 122 -16.44 -13.14 18.82
C ARG A 122 -15.76 -11.85 18.35
N ARG A 123 -14.46 -11.92 18.05
CA ARG A 123 -13.66 -10.77 17.60
C ARG A 123 -13.59 -10.65 16.09
N LEU A 124 -14.16 -11.58 15.32
CA LEU A 124 -14.08 -11.56 13.87
C LEU A 124 -14.97 -10.44 13.32
N GLU A 125 -14.34 -9.41 12.74
CA GLU A 125 -15.04 -8.24 12.21
C GLU A 125 -15.04 -8.19 10.69
N SER A 126 -14.01 -8.76 10.04
CA SER A 126 -13.87 -8.73 8.59
C SER A 126 -13.62 -10.12 8.02
N LEU A 127 -14.45 -10.51 7.06
CA LEU A 127 -14.31 -11.76 6.32
C LEU A 127 -14.33 -11.47 4.81
N ARG A 128 -13.35 -11.98 4.07
CA ARG A 128 -13.36 -11.96 2.60
C ARG A 128 -13.33 -13.38 2.05
N LEU A 129 -14.32 -13.72 1.24
CA LEU A 129 -14.45 -14.97 0.48
C LEU A 129 -14.31 -14.72 -1.03
N ARG A 130 -14.50 -13.49 -1.49
CA ARG A 130 -14.20 -13.08 -2.86
C ARG A 130 -13.46 -11.76 -2.92
N ASP A 131 -12.71 -11.58 -4.00
CA ASP A 131 -12.07 -10.33 -4.40
C ASP A 131 -12.32 -10.14 -5.90
N PRO A 132 -13.27 -9.26 -6.28
CA PRO A 132 -13.58 -8.98 -7.68
C PRO A 132 -12.37 -8.42 -8.46
N LEU A 133 -11.55 -7.58 -7.83
CA LEU A 133 -10.39 -6.96 -8.48
C LEU A 133 -9.33 -8.01 -8.79
N GLY A 134 -9.14 -8.97 -7.88
CA GLY A 134 -8.22 -10.08 -8.06
C GLY A 134 -8.76 -11.25 -8.88
N GLN A 135 -10.02 -11.19 -9.34
CA GLN A 135 -10.77 -12.32 -9.91
C GLN A 135 -10.73 -13.58 -9.03
N LEU A 136 -10.71 -13.38 -7.71
CA LEU A 136 -10.65 -14.46 -6.74
C LEU A 136 -12.05 -14.70 -6.19
N SER A 137 -12.50 -15.94 -6.20
CA SER A 137 -13.80 -16.30 -5.66
C SER A 137 -13.72 -17.69 -5.03
N ASN A 138 -14.55 -17.93 -4.02
CA ASN A 138 -14.82 -19.27 -3.53
C ASN A 138 -16.09 -19.81 -4.19
N PRO A 139 -16.23 -21.14 -4.36
CA PRO A 139 -17.45 -21.73 -4.93
C PRO A 139 -18.73 -21.32 -4.18
N VAL A 140 -18.67 -21.10 -2.85
CA VAL A 140 -19.80 -20.62 -2.04
C VAL A 140 -20.37 -19.28 -2.53
N CYS A 141 -19.55 -18.42 -3.13
CA CYS A 141 -19.97 -17.10 -3.62
C CYS A 141 -20.82 -17.19 -4.90
N ALA A 142 -20.66 -18.27 -5.69
CA ALA A 142 -21.45 -18.52 -6.89
C ALA A 142 -22.73 -19.32 -6.59
N ALA A 143 -22.68 -20.18 -5.56
CA ALA A 143 -23.77 -21.11 -5.25
C ALA A 143 -25.02 -20.43 -4.66
N ALA A 144 -24.90 -19.25 -4.07
CA ALA A 144 -26.04 -18.56 -3.45
C ALA A 144 -26.04 -17.08 -3.80
N ALA A 145 -27.03 -16.64 -4.59
CA ALA A 145 -27.28 -15.21 -4.85
C ALA A 145 -27.40 -14.39 -3.55
N ALA A 146 -27.81 -15.04 -2.44
CA ALA A 146 -27.96 -14.46 -1.11
C ALA A 146 -26.89 -14.91 -0.10
N TYR A 147 -25.73 -15.46 -0.53
CA TYR A 147 -24.72 -15.98 0.42
C TYR A 147 -24.28 -14.93 1.44
N ARG A 148 -24.23 -13.66 1.04
CA ARG A 148 -23.86 -12.54 1.92
C ARG A 148 -24.89 -12.29 3.04
N ALA A 149 -26.17 -12.39 2.74
CA ALA A 149 -27.23 -12.28 3.74
C ALA A 149 -27.15 -13.46 4.72
N ALA A 150 -27.01 -14.67 4.19
CA ALA A 150 -26.85 -15.86 5.03
C ALA A 150 -25.56 -15.82 5.88
N LEU A 151 -24.48 -15.19 5.39
CA LEU A 151 -23.27 -14.94 6.19
C LEU A 151 -23.51 -13.92 7.29
N ALA A 152 -24.23 -12.85 7.01
CA ALA A 152 -24.57 -11.86 8.03
C ALA A 152 -25.46 -12.47 9.13
N GLU A 153 -26.37 -13.39 8.77
CA GLU A 153 -27.17 -14.15 9.73
C GLU A 153 -26.33 -15.15 10.53
N ALA A 154 -25.44 -15.89 9.87
CA ALA A 154 -24.60 -16.89 10.51
C ALA A 154 -23.52 -16.27 11.41
N LEU A 155 -23.05 -15.07 11.07
CA LEU A 155 -21.93 -14.36 11.72
C LEU A 155 -22.33 -12.89 11.98
N PRO A 156 -23.22 -12.61 12.94
CA PRO A 156 -23.77 -11.28 13.17
C PRO A 156 -22.74 -10.25 13.67
N GLY A 157 -21.57 -10.70 14.15
CA GLY A 157 -20.47 -9.83 14.59
C GLY A 157 -19.68 -9.18 13.44
N LEU A 158 -19.90 -9.60 12.19
CA LEU A 158 -19.16 -9.07 11.04
C LEU A 158 -19.54 -7.62 10.74
N LYS A 159 -18.52 -6.78 10.60
CA LYS A 159 -18.62 -5.39 10.13
C LYS A 159 -18.45 -5.28 8.64
N ALA A 160 -17.63 -6.14 8.04
CA ALA A 160 -17.35 -6.12 6.61
C ALA A 160 -17.30 -7.52 6.00
N ILE A 161 -17.97 -7.69 4.86
CA ILE A 161 -17.98 -8.91 4.05
C ILE A 161 -17.50 -8.54 2.64
N ASP A 162 -16.45 -9.20 2.16
CA ASP A 162 -15.87 -9.01 0.82
C ASP A 162 -15.45 -7.57 0.51
N GLY A 163 -15.06 -6.81 1.54
CA GLY A 163 -14.65 -5.41 1.44
C GLY A 163 -15.79 -4.40 1.53
N GLU A 164 -17.04 -4.86 1.50
CA GLU A 164 -18.22 -4.02 1.73
C GLU A 164 -18.62 -4.02 3.21
N ARG A 165 -18.95 -2.85 3.74
CA ARG A 165 -19.45 -2.71 5.11
C ARG A 165 -20.90 -3.20 5.18
N VAL A 166 -21.16 -4.15 6.07
CA VAL A 166 -22.50 -4.74 6.27
C VAL A 166 -23.15 -4.30 7.58
N SER A 167 -22.38 -3.79 8.55
CA SER A 167 -22.91 -3.26 9.79
C SER A 167 -22.15 -2.01 10.29
N GLY A 168 -22.82 -1.24 11.15
CA GLY A 168 -22.30 0.02 11.70
C GLY A 168 -22.50 1.23 10.79
N ARG A 169 -21.93 2.37 11.19
CA ARG A 169 -22.07 3.64 10.45
C ARG A 169 -21.57 3.49 9.01
N GLY A 170 -22.41 3.86 8.05
CA GLY A 170 -22.10 3.80 6.62
C GLY A 170 -22.50 2.51 5.90
N SER A 171 -23.04 1.49 6.59
CA SER A 171 -23.57 0.28 5.91
C SER A 171 -24.79 0.59 5.03
N GLU A 172 -25.62 1.55 5.42
CA GLU A 172 -26.80 2.01 4.66
C GLU A 172 -26.42 2.50 3.25
N LEU A 173 -25.26 3.17 3.11
CA LEU A 173 -24.79 3.65 1.81
C LEU A 173 -24.46 2.49 0.87
N PHE A 174 -23.79 1.45 1.37
CA PHE A 174 -23.50 0.26 0.57
C PHE A 174 -24.77 -0.51 0.21
N GLN A 175 -25.76 -0.52 1.10
CA GLN A 175 -27.07 -1.10 0.80
C GLN A 175 -27.81 -0.32 -0.29
N LEU A 176 -27.84 1.01 -0.20
CA LEU A 176 -28.42 1.89 -1.22
C LEU A 176 -27.74 1.73 -2.58
N CYS A 177 -26.40 1.68 -2.64
CA CYS A 177 -25.68 1.43 -3.89
C CYS A 177 -26.10 0.10 -4.52
N ARG A 178 -26.26 -0.96 -3.72
CA ARG A 178 -26.70 -2.27 -4.20
C ARG A 178 -28.14 -2.23 -4.71
N ASP A 179 -29.02 -1.55 -3.99
CA ASP A 179 -30.42 -1.43 -4.39
C ASP A 179 -30.55 -0.64 -5.71
N LEU A 180 -29.68 0.35 -5.92
CA LEU A 180 -29.57 1.08 -7.19
C LEU A 180 -29.03 0.20 -8.32
N ASP A 181 -27.96 -0.57 -8.07
CA ASP A 181 -27.37 -1.47 -9.07
C ASP A 181 -28.30 -2.65 -9.44
N GLY A 182 -29.13 -3.09 -8.49
CA GLY A 182 -30.07 -4.20 -8.65
C GLY A 182 -31.44 -3.79 -9.19
N SER A 183 -31.76 -2.49 -9.22
CA SER A 183 -33.02 -2.00 -9.78
C SER A 183 -32.97 -2.07 -11.31
N PRO A 184 -33.85 -2.85 -11.98
CA PRO A 184 -33.99 -2.78 -13.42
C PRO A 184 -34.62 -1.43 -13.78
N GLY A 185 -33.78 -0.41 -13.93
CA GLY A 185 -34.22 0.95 -14.23
C GLY A 185 -34.84 1.04 -15.62
N ALA A 186 -36.14 1.31 -15.66
CA ALA A 186 -36.81 2.06 -16.71
C ALA A 186 -36.30 3.53 -16.70
N GLY A 187 -35.00 3.72 -16.89
CA GLY A 187 -34.37 5.01 -17.23
C GLY A 187 -34.05 5.04 -18.72
N PRO A 188 -33.83 6.22 -19.34
CA PRO A 188 -33.39 6.28 -20.73
C PRO A 188 -32.12 5.43 -20.84
N GLY A 189 -32.11 4.51 -21.81
CA GLY A 189 -31.05 3.52 -21.98
C GLY A 189 -29.65 4.15 -22.00
N PRO A 190 -28.58 3.35 -21.83
CA PRO A 190 -27.23 3.86 -21.71
C PRO A 190 -26.96 4.83 -22.85
N ALA A 191 -26.72 6.10 -22.50
CA ALA A 191 -26.25 7.06 -23.48
C ALA A 191 -25.04 6.44 -24.19
N PRO A 192 -24.94 6.56 -25.52
CA PRO A 192 -23.81 6.01 -26.26
C PRO A 192 -22.53 6.44 -25.56
N PRO A 193 -21.53 5.55 -25.39
CA PRO A 193 -20.34 5.84 -24.62
C PRO A 193 -19.77 7.16 -25.13
N ARG A 194 -19.87 8.21 -24.32
CA ARG A 194 -19.21 9.47 -24.60
C ARG A 194 -17.75 9.09 -24.76
N ALA A 195 -17.19 9.38 -25.93
CA ALA A 195 -15.78 9.14 -26.21
C ALA A 195 -14.98 9.62 -25.00
N ALA A 196 -14.18 8.70 -24.42
CA ALA A 196 -13.46 8.96 -23.19
C ALA A 196 -12.62 10.22 -23.41
N GLN A 197 -13.04 11.32 -22.76
CA GLN A 197 -12.22 12.50 -22.74
C GLN A 197 -11.03 12.20 -21.83
N PRO A 198 -9.81 12.54 -22.24
CA PRO A 198 -8.65 12.34 -21.39
C PRO A 198 -8.91 13.02 -20.05
N TRP A 199 -8.64 12.33 -18.93
CA TRP A 199 -8.84 12.80 -17.55
C TRP A 199 -8.19 14.17 -17.30
N VAL A 200 -7.28 14.54 -18.19
CA VAL A 200 -6.40 15.67 -18.09
C VAL A 200 -6.23 16.26 -19.49
N GLN A 201 -6.36 17.58 -19.64
CA GLN A 201 -6.07 18.24 -20.93
C GLN A 201 -4.62 17.96 -21.34
N ALA A 202 -4.34 17.86 -22.65
CA ALA A 202 -3.01 17.53 -23.17
C ALA A 202 -1.89 18.45 -22.62
N SER A 203 -2.25 19.69 -22.26
CA SER A 203 -1.38 20.73 -21.72
C SER A 203 -1.11 20.65 -20.21
N PHE A 204 -1.72 19.72 -19.46
CA PHE A 204 -1.49 19.62 -18.02
C PHE A 204 -0.08 19.11 -17.66
N TRP A 205 0.48 18.24 -18.52
CA TRP A 205 1.84 17.74 -18.37
C TRP A 205 2.86 18.67 -19.01
N GLU A 206 2.40 19.70 -19.72
CA GLU A 206 3.29 20.74 -20.21
C GLU A 206 3.73 21.60 -19.01
N PRO A 207 5.04 21.89 -18.89
CA PRO A 207 5.50 22.83 -17.88
C PRO A 207 4.73 24.14 -18.07
N PRO A 208 4.22 24.76 -16.99
CA PRO A 208 3.54 26.04 -17.10
C PRO A 208 4.47 26.99 -17.85
N PRO A 209 3.95 27.82 -18.79
CA PRO A 209 4.79 28.77 -19.48
C PRO A 209 5.55 29.58 -18.42
N PRO A 210 6.84 29.87 -18.63
CA PRO A 210 7.62 30.62 -17.66
C PRO A 210 6.79 31.86 -17.34
N ARG A 211 6.39 32.01 -16.07
CA ARG A 211 5.71 33.21 -15.63
C ARG A 211 6.72 34.32 -15.88
N ARG A 212 6.58 35.02 -17.00
CA ARG A 212 7.25 36.29 -17.28
C ARG A 212 6.72 37.28 -16.26
N SER A 213 7.20 37.13 -15.04
CA SER A 213 7.08 38.12 -14.01
C SER A 213 8.01 39.24 -14.47
N SER A 214 7.48 40.15 -15.28
CA SER A 214 8.14 41.41 -15.65
C SER A 214 8.72 42.08 -14.41
N ILE A 215 8.03 41.94 -13.27
CA ILE A 215 8.45 42.43 -11.97
C ILE A 215 9.78 41.81 -11.50
N ILE A 216 10.01 40.51 -11.70
CA ILE A 216 11.25 39.84 -11.29
C ILE A 216 12.39 40.22 -12.23
N GLU A 217 12.17 40.25 -13.56
CA GLU A 217 13.20 40.69 -14.51
C GLU A 217 13.59 42.16 -14.32
N GLU A 218 12.61 43.04 -14.10
CA GLU A 218 12.85 44.46 -13.80
C GLU A 218 13.62 44.62 -12.48
N ALA A 219 13.29 43.83 -11.45
CA ALA A 219 14.01 43.85 -10.18
C ALA A 219 15.47 43.39 -10.31
N TYR A 220 15.75 42.33 -11.09
CA TYR A 220 17.12 41.90 -11.35
C TYR A 220 17.92 42.93 -12.15
N LYS A 221 17.28 43.59 -13.12
CA LYS A 221 17.91 44.65 -13.91
C LYS A 221 18.25 45.86 -13.04
N GLN A 222 17.30 46.35 -12.24
CA GLN A 222 17.51 47.48 -11.32
C GLN A 222 18.59 47.16 -10.28
N PHE A 223 18.62 45.94 -9.76
CA PHE A 223 19.67 45.49 -8.84
C PHE A 223 21.05 45.46 -9.50
N GLY A 224 21.13 45.02 -10.77
CA GLY A 224 22.36 45.03 -11.56
C GLY A 224 22.89 46.44 -11.80
N GLU A 225 22.02 47.37 -12.18
CA GLU A 225 22.36 48.78 -12.39
C GLU A 225 22.89 49.42 -11.08
N ALA A 226 22.22 49.18 -9.95
CA ALA A 226 22.66 49.68 -8.64
C ALA A 226 24.04 49.14 -8.23
N LEU A 227 24.33 47.85 -8.48
CA LEU A 227 25.65 47.27 -8.21
C LEU A 227 26.75 47.88 -9.07
N GLN A 228 26.45 48.20 -10.33
CA GLN A 228 27.41 48.82 -11.22
C GLN A 228 27.72 50.26 -10.77
N GLU A 229 26.71 51.02 -10.38
CA GLU A 229 26.88 52.37 -9.84
C GLU A 229 27.71 52.38 -8.55
N CYS A 230 27.47 51.44 -7.63
CA CYS A 230 28.30 51.28 -6.43
C CYS A 230 29.77 50.99 -6.76
N ARG A 231 30.05 50.15 -7.77
CA ARG A 231 31.43 49.86 -8.20
C ARG A 231 32.10 51.08 -8.82
N GLU A 232 31.38 51.85 -9.62
CA GLU A 232 31.92 53.09 -10.20
C GLU A 232 32.21 54.14 -9.14
N LEU A 233 31.31 54.30 -8.15
CA LEU A 233 31.53 55.19 -7.01
C LEU A 233 32.74 54.76 -6.17
N SER A 234 32.89 53.46 -5.89
CA SER A 234 34.07 52.93 -5.19
C SER A 234 35.35 53.26 -5.95
N ARG A 235 35.37 53.01 -7.27
CA ARG A 235 36.53 53.31 -8.10
C ARG A 235 36.87 54.80 -8.10
N ARG A 236 35.87 55.68 -8.21
CA ARG A 236 36.08 57.14 -8.15
C ARG A 236 36.63 57.55 -6.79
N ALA A 237 36.12 56.97 -5.70
CA ALA A 237 36.65 57.22 -4.36
C ALA A 237 38.12 56.80 -4.27
N ASP A 238 38.47 55.60 -4.72
CA ASP A 238 39.85 55.11 -4.75
C ASP A 238 40.77 56.03 -5.58
N ASP A 239 40.31 56.46 -6.76
CA ASP A 239 41.06 57.39 -7.62
C ASP A 239 41.27 58.75 -6.92
N THR A 240 40.26 59.28 -6.21
CA THR A 240 40.40 60.53 -5.45
C THR A 240 41.34 60.38 -4.25
N ILE A 241 41.30 59.24 -3.55
CA ILE A 241 42.22 58.93 -2.45
C ILE A 241 43.65 58.87 -2.99
N ALA A 242 43.88 58.13 -4.08
CA ALA A 242 45.19 58.04 -4.71
C ALA A 242 45.72 59.40 -5.20
N GLN A 243 44.85 60.26 -5.72
CA GLN A 243 45.22 61.64 -6.09
C GLN A 243 45.59 62.48 -4.86
N ALA A 244 44.82 62.39 -3.78
CA ALA A 244 45.11 63.09 -2.53
C ALA A 244 46.43 62.60 -1.90
N GLU A 245 46.69 61.29 -1.90
CA GLU A 245 47.95 60.69 -1.45
C GLU A 245 49.14 61.17 -2.27
N ARG A 246 49.02 61.22 -3.61
CA ARG A 246 50.08 61.78 -4.47
C ARG A 246 50.31 63.27 -4.21
N ALA A 247 49.26 64.06 -3.99
CA ALA A 247 49.40 65.48 -3.66
C ALA A 247 50.07 65.68 -2.29
N LEU A 248 49.81 64.80 -1.32
CA LEU A 248 50.46 64.80 -0.02
C LEU A 248 51.91 64.31 -0.09
N SER A 249 52.23 63.30 -0.91
CA SER A 249 53.60 62.79 -1.09
C SER A 249 54.51 63.81 -1.78
N VAL A 250 53.99 64.59 -2.73
CA VAL A 250 54.73 65.70 -3.37
C VAL A 250 55.01 66.85 -2.38
N ARG A 251 54.18 67.02 -1.35
CA ARG A 251 54.39 68.01 -0.28
C ARG A 251 55.34 67.54 0.82
N ALA A 252 55.63 66.23 0.90
CA ALA A 252 56.45 65.61 1.92
C ALA A 252 57.84 65.25 1.39
N ASP A 253 58.52 66.20 0.72
CA ASP A 253 59.94 66.12 0.39
C ASP A 253 60.74 66.98 1.41
N PRO A 254 61.20 66.41 2.54
CA PRO A 254 61.96 67.14 3.57
C PRO A 254 63.45 67.29 3.18
N GLY A 255 63.74 67.63 1.92
CA GLY A 255 65.07 67.54 1.33
C GLY A 255 65.59 68.74 0.52
N SER A 256 64.86 69.86 0.45
CA SER A 256 65.33 71.08 -0.25
C SER A 256 65.35 72.33 0.63
N PHE A 257 65.77 72.19 1.88
CA PHE A 257 66.38 73.30 2.63
C PHE A 257 67.89 73.08 2.64
N VAL A 258 68.61 73.79 1.76
CA VAL A 258 70.05 74.01 1.86
C VAL A 258 70.28 75.52 1.67
N PHE A 259 70.62 76.14 2.80
CA PHE A 259 71.05 77.52 3.10
C PHE A 259 70.12 78.70 2.77
#